data_AF-A0A821LXV4-F1
#
_entry.id   AF-A0A821LXV4-F1
#
_cell.length_a   1.000
_cell.length_b   1.000
_cell.length_c   1.000
_cell.angle_alpha   90.00
_cell.angle_beta   90.00
_cell.angle_gamma   90.00
#
_symmetry.space_group_name_H-M   'P 1'
#
loop_
_entity.id
_entity.type
_entity.pdbx_description
1 polymer ?
#
loop_
_entity_poly.entity_id
_entity_poly.type
_entity_poly.pdbx_seq_one_letter_code
_entity_poly.pdbx_strand_id
1 'polypeptide(L)' 'KDIWKNENKLSTGALWIEFLRFYTEQFNYEEHIVTIRQIEPLLKCEKGWFRQTIAIEDPFELSHNLAGGLSPR' A
#
# COMPACT_ATOMS: atom_id res chain seq x y z
N LYS A 1 -0.67 27.66 8.98
CA LYS A 1 0.25 27.22 7.91
C LYS A 1 1.27 26.30 8.57
N ASP A 2 1.46 25.13 7.97
CA ASP A 2 2.34 24.00 8.35
C ASP A 2 1.91 23.13 9.54
N ILE A 3 0.98 22.21 9.27
CA ILE A 3 0.47 21.18 10.21
C ILE A 3 1.21 19.84 10.04
N TRP A 4 2.07 19.70 9.02
CA TRP A 4 2.78 18.47 8.70
C TRP A 4 4.15 18.47 9.38
N LYS A 5 4.27 17.75 10.50
CA LYS A 5 5.55 17.48 11.17
C LYS A 5 6.15 16.20 10.62
N ASN A 6 7.40 16.26 10.18
CA ASN A 6 8.16 15.10 9.74
C ASN A 6 9.30 14.81 10.72
N GLU A 7 9.25 13.64 11.35
CA GLU A 7 10.29 13.15 12.25
C GLU A 7 11.37 12.34 11.52
N ASN A 8 11.07 11.83 10.32
CA ASN A 8 11.99 11.05 9.50
C ASN A 8 13.17 11.91 9.02
N LYS A 9 14.40 11.45 9.29
CA LYS A 9 15.66 12.13 8.95
C LYS A 9 16.40 11.52 7.75
N LEU A 10 15.82 10.53 7.08
CA LEU A 10 16.42 9.89 5.91
C LEU A 10 16.47 10.87 4.74
N SER A 11 17.52 10.74 3.93
CA SER A 11 17.61 11.46 2.66
C SER A 11 16.57 10.90 1.67
N THR A 12 16.21 11.69 0.66
CA THR A 12 15.31 11.23 -0.42
C THR A 12 15.83 9.96 -1.10
N GLY A 13 17.14 9.86 -1.31
CA GLY A 13 17.76 8.66 -1.90
C GLY A 13 17.60 7.43 -1.02
N ALA A 14 17.74 7.59 0.30
CA ALA A 14 17.51 6.49 1.24
C ALA A 14 16.03 6.08 1.27
N LEU A 15 15.10 7.03 1.31
CA LEU A 15 13.65 6.74 1.24
C LEU A 15 13.27 6.01 -0.05
N TRP A 16 13.89 6.37 -1.17
CA TRP A 16 13.63 5.70 -2.45
C TRP A 16 14.09 4.24 -2.45
N ILE A 17 15.28 3.96 -1.94
CA ILE A 17 15.80 2.59 -1.81
C ILE A 17 14.92 1.77 -0.85
N GLU A 18 14.54 2.36 0.29
CA GLU A 18 13.66 1.71 1.27
C GLU A 18 12.26 1.45 0.71
N PHE A 19 11.70 2.37 -0.08
CA PHE A 19 10.43 2.17 -0.78
C PHE A 19 10.49 0.96 -1.72
N LEU A 20 11.55 0.87 -2.53
CA LEU A 20 11.73 -0.25 -3.45
C LEU A 20 11.89 -1.55 -2.68
N ARG A 21 12.78 -1.59 -1.67
CA ARG A 21 13.00 -2.76 -0.83
C ARG A 21 11.72 -3.21 -0.14
N PHE A 22 10.94 -2.29 0.39
CA PHE A 22 9.67 -2.61 1.04
C PHE A 22 8.74 -3.34 0.08
N TYR A 23 8.50 -2.78 -1.11
CA TYR A 23 7.59 -3.37 -2.09
C TYR A 23 8.17 -4.57 -2.86
N THR A 24 9.46 -4.90 -2.73
CA THR A 24 10.02 -6.12 -3.34
C THR A 24 10.25 -7.25 -2.34
N GLU A 25 10.55 -6.93 -1.07
CA GLU A 25 11.03 -7.90 -0.09
C GLU A 25 10.17 -7.99 1.17
N GLN A 26 9.44 -6.94 1.55
CA GLN A 26 8.81 -6.86 2.88
C GLN A 26 7.28 -6.86 2.83
N PHE A 27 6.68 -6.21 1.84
CA PHE A 27 5.23 -6.11 1.73
C PHE A 27 4.63 -7.47 1.35
N ASN A 28 3.77 -8.01 2.21
CA ASN A 28 3.07 -9.26 1.94
C ASN A 28 1.91 -9.02 0.96
N TYR A 29 2.18 -9.19 -0.34
CA TYR A 29 1.17 -9.07 -1.38
C TYR A 29 0.05 -10.10 -1.27
N GLU A 30 0.27 -11.28 -0.69
CA GLU A 30 -0.77 -12.31 -0.62
C GLU A 30 -1.87 -11.94 0.37
N GLU A 31 -1.54 -11.20 1.43
CA GLU A 31 -2.46 -10.92 2.53
C GLU A 31 -2.85 -9.45 2.65
N HIS A 32 -1.96 -8.50 2.34
CA HIS A 32 -2.21 -7.08 2.63
C HIS A 32 -2.73 -6.29 1.44
N ILE A 33 -3.45 -5.20 1.77
CA ILE A 33 -3.93 -4.17 0.87
C ILE A 33 -3.14 -2.87 1.13
N VAL A 34 -2.72 -2.20 0.07
CA VAL A 34 -2.16 -0.85 0.17
C VAL A 34 -3.29 0.15 0.44
N THR A 35 -3.27 0.79 1.61
CA THR A 35 -4.21 1.85 1.99
C THR A 35 -3.49 2.96 2.74
N ILE A 36 -4.03 4.18 2.68
CA ILE A 36 -3.52 5.35 3.40
C ILE A 36 -4.51 5.86 4.47
N ARG A 37 -5.64 5.17 4.66
CA ARG A 37 -6.70 5.59 5.60
C ARG A 37 -6.41 5.21 7.06
N GLN A 38 -5.56 4.21 7.27
CA GLN A 38 -5.25 3.66 8.58
C GLN A 38 -3.77 3.29 8.66
N ILE A 39 -3.26 3.19 9.88
CA ILE A 39 -1.88 2.79 10.16
C ILE A 39 -1.75 1.27 10.23
N GLU A 40 -2.76 0.60 10.82
CA GLU A 40 -2.77 -0.86 10.92
C GLU A 40 -2.95 -1.52 9.54
N PRO A 41 -2.29 -2.66 9.27
CA PRO A 41 -2.44 -3.35 7.99
C PRO A 41 -3.90 -3.75 7.74
N LEU A 42 -4.38 -3.52 6.50
CA LEU A 42 -5.68 -3.99 6.04
C LEU A 42 -5.49 -5.30 5.26
N LEU A 43 -6.27 -6.33 5.59
CA LEU A 43 -6.15 -7.64 4.97
C LEU A 43 -7.10 -7.80 3.78
N LYS A 44 -6.65 -8.53 2.75
CA LYS A 44 -7.46 -8.92 1.59
C LYS A 44 -8.69 -9.73 1.98
N CYS A 45 -8.61 -10.52 3.05
CA CYS A 45 -9.73 -11.31 3.53
C CYS A 45 -10.90 -10.46 4.00
N GLU A 46 -10.63 -9.27 4.56
CA GLU A 46 -11.65 -8.34 5.03
C GLU A 46 -12.41 -7.70 3.87
N LYS A 47 -11.80 -7.62 2.68
CA LYS A 47 -12.36 -6.99 1.48
C LYS A 47 -12.78 -7.98 0.39
N GLY A 48 -12.49 -9.27 0.57
CA GLY A 48 -12.75 -10.30 -0.44
C GLY A 48 -11.84 -10.21 -1.68
N TRP A 49 -10.68 -9.56 -1.58
CA TRP A 49 -9.76 -9.29 -2.70
C TRP A 49 -8.66 -10.37 -2.83
N PHE A 50 -9.05 -11.63 -2.70
CA PHE A 50 -8.12 -12.78 -2.70
C PHE A 50 -7.47 -13.07 -4.05
N ARG A 51 -8.07 -12.60 -5.15
CA ARG A 51 -7.67 -13.00 -6.52
C ARG A 51 -6.70 -12.03 -7.16
N GLN A 52 -6.52 -10.85 -6.58
CA GLN A 52 -5.68 -9.82 -7.15
C GLN A 52 -4.26 -10.01 -6.66
N THR A 53 -3.26 -9.97 -7.55
CA THR A 53 -1.85 -10.03 -7.16
C THR A 53 -1.48 -8.82 -6.31
N ILE A 54 -1.92 -7.63 -6.74
CA ILE A 54 -1.76 -6.37 -6.01
C ILE A 54 -3.15 -5.83 -5.71
N ALA A 55 -3.37 -5.33 -4.49
CA ALA A 55 -4.61 -4.68 -4.10
C ALA A 55 -4.30 -3.31 -3.50
N ILE A 56 -4.96 -2.28 -4.05
CA ILE A 56 -4.78 -0.88 -3.63
C ILE A 56 -6.18 -0.30 -3.41
N GLU A 57 -6.48 0.06 -2.17
CA GLU A 57 -7.77 0.68 -1.81
C GLU A 57 -7.81 2.14 -2.25
N ASP A 58 -8.88 2.54 -2.93
CA ASP A 58 -9.18 3.97 -3.10
C ASP A 58 -9.60 4.59 -1.76
N PRO A 59 -9.01 5.72 -1.32
CA PRO A 59 -9.27 6.30 -0.01
C PRO A 59 -10.69 6.88 0.16
N PHE A 60 -11.42 7.11 -0.93
CA PHE A 60 -12.78 7.66 -0.93
C PHE A 60 -13.83 6.62 -1.33
N GLU A 61 -13.52 5.77 -2.31
CA GLU A 61 -14.40 4.69 -2.77
C GLU A 61 -13.89 3.32 -2.28
N LEU A 62 -14.24 2.93 -1.05
CA LEU A 62 -13.62 1.78 -0.36
C LEU A 62 -13.87 0.40 -0.96
N SER A 63 -14.79 0.30 -1.92
CA SER A 63 -15.06 -0.90 -2.73
C SER A 63 -14.20 -0.96 -3.99
N HIS A 64 -13.52 0.12 -4.35
CA HIS A 64 -12.72 0.22 -5.56
C HIS A 64 -11.27 -0.19 -5.28
N ASN A 65 -10.84 -1.26 -5.94
CA ASN A 65 -9.45 -1.66 -6.00
C ASN A 65 -8.79 -1.03 -7.24
N LEU A 66 -7.89 -0.07 -7.05
CA LEU A 66 -7.19 0.65 -8.13
C LEU A 66 -6.30 -0.26 -8.99
N ALA A 67 -5.90 -1.42 -8.45
CA ALA A 67 -5.14 -2.44 -9.17
C ALA A 67 -6.03 -3.51 -9.83
N GLY A 68 -7.36 -3.36 -9.79
CA GLY A 68 -8.31 -4.36 -10.29
C GLY A 68 -8.21 -4.69 -11.78
N GLY A 69 -7.63 -3.77 -12.58
CA GLY A 69 -7.37 -3.98 -14.01
C GLY A 69 -6.10 -4.77 -14.33
N LEU A 70 -5.27 -5.08 -13.33
CA LEU A 70 -4.04 -5.85 -13.53
C LEU A 70 -4.38 -7.35 -13.57
N SER A 71 -4.33 -7.95 -14.75
CA SER A 71 -4.40 -9.40 -14.91
C SER A 71 -3.03 -10.04 -14.69
N PRO A 72 -2.93 -11.16 -13.95
CA PRO A 72 -1.75 -12.02 -14.02
C PRO A 72 -1.51 -12.42 -15.48
N ARG A 73 -0.26 -12.29 -15.95
CA ARG A 73 0.13 -12.82 -17.27
C ARG A 73 0.25 -14.32 -17.24
#